data_AF-A0A094BRD8-F1
#
_entry.id   AF-A0A094BRD8-F1
#
_cell.length_a   1.000
_cell.length_b   1.000
_cell.length_c   1.000
_cell.angle_alpha   90.00
_cell.angle_beta   90.00
_cell.angle_gamma   90.00
#
_symmetry.space_group_name_H-M   'P 1'
#
loop_
_entity.id
_entity.type
_entity.pdbx_description
1 polymer ?
#
loop_
_entity_poly.entity_id
_entity_poly.type
_entity_poly.pdbx_seq_one_letter_code
_entity_poly.pdbx_strand_id
1 'polypeptide(L)'
;MPSLLIYAVTALITYIAYVQLHALFQSVVRKAPPVAANSWWTFLRGKSVPGSVLLERFYEKYSKNNEPFIAGGHYVLPPSVFAAIRKIPDRQANSTPANEDGLVLEPFLGHDNTDIIHVVRTDLTRSVDAMIAPLKQEIHLTLSQNFLPSTTPPQVVEDEEWYPLTVHPSTLSSIGRITTRILVGKKYTTLPAWTTTLAGFANGIIIQSFILKHIPRAILPLIAPLFNT
;
A
#
# COMPACT_ATOMS: atom_id res chain seq x y z
N MET A 1 9.28 49.85 -6.59
CA MET A 1 8.36 48.70 -6.71
C MET A 1 9.00 47.53 -5.95
N PRO A 2 8.40 47.02 -4.86
CA PRO A 2 8.95 45.85 -4.19
C PRO A 2 8.97 44.68 -5.17
N SER A 3 10.10 43.96 -5.22
CA SER A 3 10.29 42.87 -6.18
C SER A 3 9.31 41.74 -5.91
N LEU A 4 8.89 41.05 -6.97
CA LEU A 4 7.98 39.90 -6.94
C LEU A 4 8.42 38.81 -5.94
N LEU A 5 9.73 38.74 -5.69
CA LEU A 5 10.38 37.88 -4.72
C LEU A 5 10.01 38.20 -3.27
N ILE A 6 9.88 39.48 -2.92
CA ILE A 6 9.46 39.92 -1.57
C ILE A 6 8.03 39.47 -1.29
N TYR A 7 7.13 39.59 -2.26
CA TYR A 7 5.74 39.11 -2.15
C TYR A 7 5.67 37.58 -2.05
N ALA A 8 6.46 36.85 -2.83
CA ALA A 8 6.51 35.40 -2.75
C ALA A 8 7.02 34.91 -1.38
N VAL A 9 8.06 35.56 -0.85
CA VAL A 9 8.62 35.23 0.47
C VAL A 9 7.63 35.56 1.59
N THR A 10 6.96 36.72 1.54
CA THR A 10 5.94 37.08 2.54
C THR A 10 4.72 36.16 2.47
N ALA A 11 4.25 35.79 1.28
CA ALA A 11 3.17 34.83 1.12
C ALA A 11 3.55 33.45 1.69
N LEU A 12 4.78 32.98 1.43
CA LEU A 12 5.28 31.72 1.97
C LEU A 12 5.37 31.74 3.50
N ILE A 13 5.93 32.81 4.08
CA ILE A 13 6.02 32.98 5.54
C ILE A 13 4.61 33.02 6.17
N THR A 14 3.68 33.75 5.55
CA THR A 14 2.31 33.89 6.06
C THR A 14 1.56 32.55 5.99
N TYR A 15 1.75 31.79 4.90
CA TYR A 15 1.18 30.45 4.76
C TYR A 15 1.74 29.49 5.81
N ILE A 16 3.06 29.48 6.03
CA ILE A 16 3.70 28.65 7.05
C ILE A 16 3.18 29.04 8.44
N ALA A 17 3.12 30.33 8.75
CA ALA A 17 2.60 30.82 10.03
C ALA A 17 1.12 30.43 10.24
N TYR A 18 0.29 30.56 9.21
CA TYR A 18 -1.12 30.14 9.25
C TYR A 18 -1.26 28.64 9.53
N VAL A 19 -0.50 27.78 8.84
CA VAL A 19 -0.54 26.32 9.05
C VAL A 19 -0.12 25.96 10.48
N GLN A 20 0.92 26.61 11.02
CA GLN A 20 1.39 26.37 12.39
C GLN A 20 0.37 26.86 13.43
N LEU A 21 -0.17 28.07 13.23
CA LEU A 21 -1.16 28.64 14.14
C LEU A 21 -2.45 27.82 14.11
N HIS A 22 -2.88 27.36 12.94
CA HIS A 22 -4.05 26.50 12.78
C HIS A 22 -3.83 25.13 13.45
N ALA A 23 -2.66 24.52 13.29
CA ALA A 23 -2.34 23.25 13.95
C ALA A 23 -2.31 23.41 15.49
N LEU A 24 -1.73 24.51 15.97
CA LEU A 24 -1.69 24.84 17.39
C LEU A 24 -3.07 25.18 17.95
N PHE A 25 -3.92 25.85 17.16
CA PHE A 25 -5.30 26.14 17.54
C PHE A 25 -6.15 24.86 17.57
N GLN A 26 -5.94 23.91 16.66
CA GLN A 26 -6.63 22.62 16.72
C GLN A 26 -6.19 21.78 17.93
N SER A 27 -4.90 21.78 18.28
CA SER A 27 -4.43 21.04 19.44
C SER A 27 -4.86 21.68 20.77
N VAL A 28 -4.83 23.01 20.88
CA VAL A 28 -5.13 23.74 22.12
C VAL A 28 -6.63 23.98 22.33
N VAL A 29 -7.38 24.33 21.29
CA VAL A 29 -8.78 24.79 21.42
C VAL A 29 -9.80 23.67 21.13
N ARG A 30 -9.46 22.69 20.28
CA ARG A 30 -10.43 21.66 19.85
C ARG A 30 -10.30 20.29 20.51
N LYS A 31 -9.37 20.10 21.46
CA LYS A 31 -9.00 18.75 21.96
C LYS A 31 -8.78 17.76 20.81
N ALA A 32 -8.20 18.23 19.70
CA ALA A 32 -7.93 17.36 18.56
C ALA A 32 -6.83 16.36 18.96
N PRO A 33 -6.91 15.11 18.51
CA PRO A 33 -5.87 14.14 18.80
C PRO A 33 -4.51 14.61 18.26
N PRO A 34 -3.42 14.22 18.93
CA PRO A 34 -2.09 14.67 18.58
C PRO A 34 -1.69 14.21 17.18
N VAL A 35 -1.03 15.07 16.41
CA VAL A 35 -0.61 14.76 15.03
C VAL A 35 0.83 14.23 15.01
N ALA A 36 1.01 13.01 14.51
CA ALA A 36 2.29 12.38 14.22
C ALA A 36 2.93 13.02 12.99
N ALA A 37 3.66 14.10 13.21
CA ALA A 37 4.41 14.80 12.18
C ALA A 37 5.75 15.29 12.73
N ASN A 38 6.77 15.33 11.87
CA ASN A 38 7.96 16.11 12.17
C ASN A 38 7.57 17.59 12.22
N SER A 39 7.94 18.29 13.30
CA SER A 39 7.82 19.74 13.34
C SER A 39 8.79 20.39 12.34
N TRP A 40 8.45 21.58 11.86
CA TRP A 40 9.36 22.38 11.03
C TRP A 40 10.71 22.61 11.74
N TRP A 41 10.69 22.84 13.06
CA TRP A 41 11.90 23.02 13.86
C TRP A 41 12.78 21.76 13.94
N THR A 42 12.19 20.56 13.99
CA THR A 42 12.96 19.31 13.92
C THR A 42 13.60 19.12 12.56
N PHE A 43 12.93 19.53 11.48
CA PHE A 43 13.50 19.52 10.13
C PHE A 43 14.69 20.48 10.03
N LEU A 44 14.52 21.75 10.43
CA LEU A 44 15.59 22.76 10.40
C LEU A 44 16.81 22.38 11.25
N ARG A 45 16.63 21.61 12.33
CA ARG A 45 17.72 21.14 13.19
C ARG A 45 18.37 19.84 12.70
N GLY A 46 17.96 19.31 11.55
CA GLY A 46 18.45 18.02 11.03
C GLY A 46 18.07 16.82 11.92
N LYS A 47 17.03 16.97 12.76
CA LYS A 47 16.54 15.94 13.69
C LYS A 47 15.23 15.30 13.23
N SER A 48 14.87 15.44 11.95
CA SER A 48 13.70 14.78 11.40
C SER A 48 13.90 13.27 11.44
N VAL A 49 12.87 12.56 11.90
CA VAL A 49 12.89 11.10 11.97
C VAL A 49 11.99 10.51 10.88
N PRO A 50 12.28 9.27 10.43
CA PRO A 50 11.41 8.56 9.50
C PRO A 50 9.97 8.40 10.02
N GLY A 51 9.01 8.26 9.11
CA GLY A 51 7.59 8.09 9.45
C GLY A 51 7.32 6.86 10.33
N SER A 52 8.04 5.76 10.13
CA SER A 52 7.95 4.55 10.98
C SER A 52 8.30 4.84 12.44
N VAL A 53 9.38 5.60 12.66
CA VAL A 53 9.83 6.01 13.99
C VAL A 53 8.83 6.98 14.64
N LEU A 54 8.20 7.87 13.86
CA LEU A 54 7.13 8.73 14.37
C LEU A 54 5.92 7.92 14.80
N LEU A 55 5.49 6.96 13.98
CA LEU A 55 4.37 6.08 14.28
C LEU A 55 4.60 5.29 15.55
N GLU A 56 5.78 4.69 15.72
CA GLU A 56 6.15 3.94 16.93
C GLU A 56 6.10 4.83 18.18
N ARG A 57 6.69 6.03 18.12
CA ARG A 57 6.67 6.97 19.26
C ARG A 57 5.27 7.39 19.65
N PHE A 58 4.41 7.65 18.67
CA PHE A 58 3.02 8.05 18.93
C PHE A 58 2.16 6.87 19.36
N TYR A 59 2.46 5.66 18.89
CA TYR A 59 1.84 4.44 19.37
C TYR A 59 2.14 4.24 20.87
N GLU A 60 3.40 4.28 21.26
CA GLU A 60 3.82 4.10 22.66
C GLU A 60 3.24 5.18 23.57
N LYS A 61 3.16 6.42 23.09
CA LYS A 61 2.69 7.56 23.89
C LYS A 61 1.17 7.61 24.03
N TYR A 62 0.43 7.31 22.96
CA TYR A 62 -1.02 7.55 22.90
C TYR A 62 -1.82 6.25 22.71
N SER A 63 -1.59 5.52 21.62
CA SER A 63 -2.42 4.36 21.24
C SER A 63 -2.41 3.24 22.30
N LYS A 64 -1.25 3.00 22.92
CA LYS A 64 -1.09 2.05 24.04
C LYS A 64 -1.93 2.42 25.27
N ASN A 65 -2.19 3.71 25.46
CA ASN A 65 -3.00 4.26 26.55
C ASN A 65 -4.47 4.47 26.14
N ASN A 66 -4.91 3.82 25.05
CA ASN A 66 -6.25 3.96 24.47
C ASN A 66 -6.59 5.37 23.95
N GLU A 67 -5.58 6.16 23.58
CA GLU A 67 -5.78 7.47 23.01
C GLU A 67 -5.53 7.45 21.49
N PRO A 68 -6.44 8.01 20.68
CA PRO A 68 -6.23 8.13 19.24
C PRO A 68 -5.19 9.22 18.93
N PHE A 69 -4.54 9.09 17.78
CA PHE A 69 -3.67 10.13 17.24
C PHE A 69 -3.88 10.26 15.73
N ILE A 70 -3.34 11.30 15.08
CA ILE A 70 -3.47 11.51 13.63
C ILE A 70 -2.13 11.23 12.96
N ALA A 71 -2.10 10.44 11.90
CA ALA A 71 -0.90 10.21 11.08
C ALA A 71 -1.26 10.31 9.60
N GLY A 72 -0.48 11.08 8.83
CA GLY A 72 -0.71 11.24 7.39
C GLY A 72 -2.10 11.77 7.02
N GLY A 73 -2.74 12.54 7.91
CA GLY A 73 -4.11 13.04 7.71
C GLY A 73 -5.22 12.07 8.13
N HIS A 74 -4.88 10.87 8.61
CA HIS A 74 -5.84 9.86 9.05
C HIS A 74 -5.80 9.66 10.57
N TYR A 75 -6.94 9.30 11.16
CA TYR A 75 -7.00 8.90 12.57
C TYR A 75 -6.45 7.48 12.73
N VAL A 76 -5.46 7.34 13.60
CA VAL A 76 -4.95 6.06 14.09
C VAL A 76 -5.67 5.77 15.41
N LEU A 77 -6.53 4.75 15.38
CA LEU A 77 -7.36 4.35 16.51
C LEU A 77 -6.66 3.27 17.34
N PRO A 78 -6.87 3.22 18.66
CA PRO A 78 -6.25 2.22 19.52
C PRO A 78 -6.86 0.82 19.29
N PRO A 79 -6.11 -0.27 19.55
CA PRO A 79 -6.61 -1.64 19.35
C PRO A 79 -7.89 -1.95 20.14
N SER A 80 -8.09 -1.30 21.28
CA SER A 80 -9.28 -1.48 22.15
C SER A 80 -10.61 -1.20 21.46
N VAL A 81 -10.63 -0.31 20.45
CA VAL A 81 -11.86 0.03 19.73
C VAL A 81 -12.11 -0.84 18.49
N PHE A 82 -11.17 -1.71 18.10
CA PHE A 82 -11.28 -2.49 16.86
C PHE A 82 -12.49 -3.43 16.86
N ALA A 83 -12.80 -4.04 18.01
CA ALA A 83 -13.97 -4.90 18.15
C ALA A 83 -15.30 -4.13 17.99
N ALA A 84 -15.33 -2.85 18.36
CA ALA A 84 -16.48 -1.98 18.15
C ALA A 84 -16.59 -1.54 16.69
N ILE A 85 -15.48 -1.14 16.07
CA ILE A 85 -15.43 -0.70 14.67
C ILE A 85 -15.92 -1.79 13.72
N ARG A 86 -15.54 -3.05 13.95
CA ARG A 86 -15.99 -4.20 13.14
C ARG A 86 -17.50 -4.42 13.14
N LYS A 87 -18.24 -3.83 14.10
CA LYS A 87 -19.70 -3.93 14.18
C LYS A 87 -20.40 -2.75 13.50
N ILE A 88 -19.65 -1.73 13.08
CA ILE A 88 -20.20 -0.57 12.40
C ILE A 88 -20.64 -0.97 11.00
N PRO A 89 -21.87 -0.65 10.56
CA PRO A 89 -22.32 -0.96 9.21
C PRO A 89 -21.53 -0.21 8.13
N ASP A 90 -21.36 -0.82 6.96
CA ASP A 90 -20.58 -0.26 5.84
C ASP A 90 -21.02 1.15 5.43
N ARG A 91 -22.31 1.49 5.54
CA ARG A 91 -22.83 2.84 5.26
C ARG A 91 -22.20 3.93 6.15
N GLN A 92 -21.62 3.56 7.29
CA GLN A 92 -20.98 4.47 8.25
C GLN A 92 -19.46 4.31 8.25
N ALA A 93 -18.95 3.10 8.02
CA ALA A 93 -17.52 2.83 7.95
C ALA A 93 -17.21 1.94 6.74
N ASN A 94 -16.90 2.56 5.61
CA ASN A 94 -16.50 1.87 4.37
C ASN A 94 -15.02 2.10 4.09
N SER A 95 -14.27 1.03 3.84
CA SER A 95 -12.86 1.11 3.44
C SER A 95 -12.65 1.45 1.97
N THR A 96 -13.64 1.28 1.10
CA THR A 96 -13.49 1.49 -0.35
C THR A 96 -13.03 2.91 -0.69
N PRO A 97 -13.65 4.00 -0.19
CA PRO A 97 -13.16 5.35 -0.47
C PRO A 97 -11.74 5.59 0.04
N ALA A 98 -11.38 5.01 1.20
CA ALA A 98 -10.03 5.15 1.75
C ALA A 98 -8.97 4.40 0.90
N ASN A 99 -9.34 3.25 0.34
CA ASN A 99 -8.48 2.51 -0.58
C ASN A 99 -8.31 3.25 -1.91
N GLU A 100 -9.38 3.85 -2.45
CA GLU A 100 -9.30 4.69 -3.65
C GLU A 100 -8.48 5.97 -3.45
N ASP A 101 -8.58 6.60 -2.27
CA ASP A 101 -7.73 7.73 -1.89
C ASP A 101 -6.24 7.34 -1.80
N GLY A 102 -5.98 6.09 -1.41
CA GLY A 102 -4.63 5.55 -1.22
C GLY A 102 -3.97 5.12 -2.52
N LEU A 103 -4.69 4.35 -3.33
CA LEU A 103 -4.18 3.58 -4.46
C LEU A 103 -4.85 3.92 -5.80
N VAL A 104 -5.89 4.77 -5.86
CA VAL A 104 -6.53 5.19 -7.13
C VAL A 104 -6.70 4.03 -8.11
N LEU A 105 -7.44 3.00 -7.69
CA LEU A 105 -7.56 1.73 -8.42
C LEU A 105 -8.70 1.73 -9.43
N GLU A 106 -9.71 2.59 -9.21
CA GLU A 106 -10.91 2.70 -10.05
C GLU A 106 -10.61 2.78 -11.56
N PRO A 107 -9.62 3.55 -12.05
CA PRO A 107 -9.32 3.60 -13.48
C PRO A 107 -8.78 2.30 -14.08
N PHE A 108 -8.23 1.40 -13.25
CA PHE A 108 -7.61 0.15 -13.70
C PHE A 108 -8.52 -1.06 -13.50
N LEU A 109 -9.30 -1.08 -12.43
CA LEU A 109 -10.14 -2.22 -12.05
C LEU A 109 -11.63 -2.01 -12.37
N GLY A 110 -12.04 -0.77 -12.67
CA GLY A 110 -13.43 -0.40 -12.90
C GLY A 110 -14.25 -0.28 -11.62
N HIS A 111 -15.49 0.21 -11.78
CA HIS A 111 -16.42 0.45 -10.67
C HIS A 111 -17.05 -0.84 -10.12
N ASP A 112 -17.07 -1.91 -10.93
CA ASP A 112 -17.63 -3.21 -10.61
C ASP A 112 -16.58 -4.15 -9.99
N ASN A 113 -15.92 -3.69 -8.92
CA ASN A 113 -15.18 -4.61 -8.08
C ASN A 113 -16.17 -5.61 -7.49
N THR A 114 -16.19 -6.82 -8.05
CA THR A 114 -16.96 -7.96 -7.54
C THR A 114 -16.80 -7.99 -6.03
N ASP A 115 -17.89 -8.19 -5.28
CA ASP A 115 -17.82 -8.28 -3.82
C ASP A 115 -16.83 -9.39 -3.43
N ILE A 116 -15.58 -9.01 -3.17
CA ILE A 116 -14.49 -9.92 -2.83
C ILE A 116 -14.89 -10.70 -1.58
N ILE A 117 -15.69 -10.09 -0.69
CA ILE A 117 -16.19 -10.74 0.51
C ILE A 117 -17.13 -11.90 0.12
N HIS A 118 -18.00 -11.68 -0.87
CA HIS A 118 -18.85 -12.74 -1.42
C HIS A 118 -18.00 -13.87 -2.02
N VAL A 119 -17.10 -13.58 -2.95
CA VAL A 119 -16.22 -14.58 -3.61
C VAL A 119 -15.41 -15.38 -2.57
N VAL A 120 -14.87 -14.71 -1.57
CA VAL A 120 -14.12 -15.36 -0.49
C VAL A 120 -15.01 -16.32 0.30
N ARG A 121 -16.22 -15.89 0.67
CA ARG A 121 -17.15 -16.67 1.49
C ARG A 121 -17.79 -17.83 0.73
N THR A 122 -18.19 -17.63 -0.52
CA THR A 122 -18.95 -18.64 -1.29
C THR A 122 -18.04 -19.60 -2.03
N ASP A 123 -16.95 -19.11 -2.62
CA ASP A 123 -16.21 -19.89 -3.62
C ASP A 123 -14.87 -20.34 -3.04
N LEU A 124 -14.06 -19.41 -2.52
CA LEU A 124 -12.73 -19.73 -1.99
C LEU A 124 -12.83 -20.63 -0.75
N THR A 125 -13.63 -20.25 0.25
CA THR A 125 -13.72 -20.99 1.53
C THR A 125 -14.21 -22.44 1.32
N ARG A 126 -15.17 -22.65 0.42
CA ARG A 126 -15.69 -24.00 0.13
C ARG A 126 -14.71 -24.86 -0.66
N SER A 127 -13.85 -24.24 -1.45
CA SER A 127 -12.94 -24.93 -2.36
C SER A 127 -11.55 -25.14 -1.75
N VAL A 128 -11.28 -24.67 -0.52
CA VAL A 128 -9.95 -24.75 0.12
C VAL A 128 -9.38 -26.16 0.05
N ASP A 129 -10.14 -27.16 0.49
CA ASP A 129 -9.67 -28.56 0.53
C ASP A 129 -9.30 -29.09 -0.86
N ALA A 130 -10.12 -28.77 -1.86
CA ALA A 130 -9.85 -29.13 -3.26
C ALA A 130 -8.62 -28.40 -3.83
N MET A 131 -8.28 -27.23 -3.28
CA MET A 131 -7.13 -26.43 -3.73
C MET A 131 -5.79 -26.88 -3.10
N ILE A 132 -5.78 -27.55 -1.94
CA ILE A 132 -4.54 -27.89 -1.21
C ILE A 132 -3.56 -28.69 -2.08
N ALA A 133 -3.99 -29.81 -2.66
CA ALA A 133 -3.09 -30.67 -3.44
C ALA A 133 -2.56 -29.97 -4.71
N PRO A 134 -3.41 -29.32 -5.53
CA PRO A 134 -2.97 -28.47 -6.64
C PRO A 134 -1.98 -27.38 -6.23
N LEU A 135 -2.24 -26.71 -5.11
CA LEU A 135 -1.43 -25.62 -4.61
C LEU A 135 -0.05 -26.10 -4.15
N LYS A 136 0.00 -27.22 -3.42
CA LYS A 136 1.26 -27.84 -3.01
C LYS A 136 2.13 -28.18 -4.22
N GLN A 137 1.53 -28.77 -5.25
CA GLN A 137 2.23 -29.09 -6.50
C GLN A 137 2.78 -27.81 -7.17
N GLU A 138 1.96 -26.76 -7.26
CA GLU A 138 2.38 -25.50 -7.90
C GLU A 138 3.46 -24.78 -7.11
N ILE A 139 3.40 -24.79 -5.77
CA ILE A 139 4.44 -24.23 -4.90
C ILE A 139 5.77 -24.94 -5.16
N HIS A 140 5.80 -26.27 -5.13
CA HIS A 140 7.04 -27.02 -5.40
C HIS A 140 7.59 -26.70 -6.79
N LEU A 141 6.75 -26.75 -7.83
CA LEU A 141 7.17 -26.45 -9.20
C LEU A 141 7.75 -25.04 -9.32
N THR A 142 7.05 -24.06 -8.77
CA THR A 142 7.38 -22.65 -8.90
C THR A 142 8.65 -22.30 -8.12
N LEU A 143 8.83 -22.86 -6.91
CA LEU A 143 10.06 -22.70 -6.14
C LEU A 143 11.25 -23.35 -6.87
N SER A 144 11.09 -24.57 -7.38
CA SER A 144 12.16 -25.22 -8.16
C SER A 144 12.51 -24.45 -9.44
N GLN A 145 11.58 -23.74 -10.06
CA GLN A 145 11.85 -22.97 -11.28
C GLN A 145 12.46 -21.60 -11.00
N ASN A 146 11.97 -20.89 -9.98
CA ASN A 146 12.32 -19.49 -9.74
C ASN A 146 13.45 -19.30 -8.71
N PHE A 147 13.70 -20.29 -7.86
CA PHE A 147 14.72 -20.21 -6.78
C PHE A 147 15.90 -21.17 -7.00
N LEU A 148 15.83 -22.07 -7.98
CA LEU A 148 16.97 -22.88 -8.45
C LEU A 148 17.24 -22.54 -9.93
N PRO A 149 17.87 -21.40 -10.22
CA PRO A 149 18.08 -20.97 -11.60
C PRO A 149 19.04 -21.92 -12.31
N SER A 150 18.54 -22.63 -13.32
CA SER A 150 19.33 -23.54 -14.16
C SER A 150 20.37 -22.84 -15.05
N THR A 151 20.30 -21.50 -15.13
CA THR A 151 21.17 -20.67 -15.98
C THR A 151 22.37 -20.09 -15.24
N THR A 152 22.43 -20.20 -13.91
CA THR A 152 23.49 -19.61 -13.11
C THR A 152 24.30 -20.72 -12.45
N PRO A 153 25.62 -20.81 -12.70
CA PRO A 153 26.43 -21.86 -12.10
C PRO A 153 26.44 -21.70 -10.57
N PRO A 154 26.38 -22.80 -9.81
CA PRO A 154 26.48 -22.74 -8.36
C PRO A 154 27.86 -22.23 -7.94
N GLN A 155 27.89 -21.48 -6.86
CA GLN A 155 29.09 -21.19 -6.09
C GLN A 155 29.24 -22.27 -5.03
N VAL A 156 30.36 -22.98 -5.04
CA VAL A 156 30.63 -24.00 -4.01
C VAL A 156 31.23 -23.31 -2.79
N VAL A 157 30.55 -23.40 -1.66
CA VAL A 157 31.02 -22.90 -0.36
C VAL A 157 30.88 -24.06 0.63
N GLU A 158 32.00 -24.48 1.23
CA GLU A 158 32.02 -25.58 2.22
C GLU A 158 31.36 -26.89 1.72
N ASP A 159 31.68 -27.30 0.49
CA ASP A 159 31.11 -28.48 -0.19
C ASP A 159 29.59 -28.41 -0.45
N GLU A 160 28.96 -27.25 -0.27
CA GLU A 160 27.56 -26.99 -0.61
C GLU A 160 27.42 -26.09 -1.84
N GLU A 161 26.44 -26.38 -2.69
CA GLU A 161 26.12 -25.58 -3.88
C GLU A 161 25.19 -24.41 -3.53
N TRP A 162 25.68 -23.19 -3.71
CA TRP A 162 24.93 -21.94 -3.49
C TRP A 162 24.61 -21.24 -4.81
N TYR A 163 23.35 -20.86 -5.00
CA TYR A 163 22.92 -20.15 -6.20
C TYR A 163 22.66 -18.67 -5.90
N PRO A 164 23.35 -17.72 -6.55
CA PRO A 164 23.04 -16.31 -6.39
C PRO A 164 21.69 -16.00 -7.02
N LEU A 165 20.80 -15.37 -6.25
CA LEU A 165 19.42 -15.11 -6.64
C LEU A 165 18.97 -13.70 -6.25
N THR A 166 18.25 -13.03 -7.16
CA THR A 166 17.50 -11.81 -6.82
C THR A 166 16.11 -12.19 -6.30
N VAL A 167 15.90 -12.07 -4.99
CA VAL A 167 14.69 -12.56 -4.30
C VAL A 167 13.40 -11.90 -4.81
N HIS A 168 13.40 -10.58 -5.05
CA HIS A 168 12.18 -9.84 -5.38
C HIS A 168 11.47 -10.33 -6.68
N PRO A 169 12.12 -10.37 -7.86
CA PRO A 169 11.48 -10.84 -9.09
C PRO A 169 11.09 -12.33 -9.01
N SER A 170 11.91 -13.18 -8.39
CA SER A 170 11.59 -14.59 -8.18
C SER A 170 10.36 -14.78 -7.30
N THR A 171 10.25 -14.00 -6.22
CA THR A 171 9.09 -14.02 -5.33
C THR A 171 7.84 -13.55 -6.04
N LEU A 172 7.90 -12.45 -6.77
CA LEU A 172 6.73 -11.90 -7.46
C LEU A 172 6.22 -12.83 -8.57
N SER A 173 7.12 -13.40 -9.37
CA SER A 173 6.79 -14.44 -10.36
C SER A 173 6.10 -15.63 -9.69
N SER A 174 6.62 -16.03 -8.52
CA SER A 174 6.08 -17.16 -7.79
C SER A 174 4.68 -16.91 -7.24
N ILE A 175 4.47 -15.76 -6.61
CA ILE A 175 3.16 -15.32 -6.12
C ILE A 175 2.16 -15.22 -7.28
N GLY A 176 2.57 -14.66 -8.43
CA GLY A 176 1.72 -14.54 -9.61
C GLY A 176 1.23 -15.91 -10.13
N ARG A 177 2.14 -16.89 -10.24
CA ARG A 177 1.78 -18.26 -10.65
C ARG A 177 0.87 -18.97 -9.65
N ILE A 178 1.20 -18.90 -8.37
CA ILE A 178 0.42 -19.52 -7.29
C ILE A 178 -0.99 -18.91 -7.25
N THR A 179 -1.09 -17.59 -7.28
CA THR A 179 -2.38 -16.87 -7.27
C THR A 179 -3.21 -17.20 -8.51
N THR A 180 -2.57 -17.26 -9.69
CA THR A 180 -3.21 -17.71 -10.93
C THR A 180 -3.77 -19.13 -10.77
N ARG A 181 -3.00 -20.05 -10.15
CA ARG A 181 -3.44 -21.43 -9.98
C ARG A 181 -4.68 -21.54 -9.09
N ILE A 182 -4.75 -20.73 -8.05
CA ILE A 182 -5.87 -20.68 -7.10
C ILE A 182 -7.11 -20.04 -7.75
N LEU A 183 -6.95 -18.88 -8.40
CA LEU A 183 -8.08 -18.07 -8.83
C LEU A 183 -8.64 -18.48 -10.20
N VAL A 184 -7.78 -18.86 -11.14
CA VAL A 184 -8.19 -19.14 -12.53
C VAL A 184 -7.81 -20.54 -13.00
N GLY A 185 -7.09 -21.31 -12.18
CA GLY A 185 -6.78 -22.72 -12.42
C GLY A 185 -5.60 -22.98 -13.35
N LYS A 186 -5.32 -24.28 -13.55
CA LYS A 186 -4.11 -24.79 -14.24
C LYS A 186 -3.92 -24.23 -15.65
N LYS A 187 -5.03 -24.07 -16.39
CA LYS A 187 -5.02 -23.66 -17.80
C LYS A 187 -4.23 -22.37 -18.01
N TYR A 188 -4.39 -21.40 -17.10
CA TYR A 188 -3.74 -20.10 -17.18
C TYR A 188 -2.36 -20.09 -16.52
N THR A 189 -2.13 -20.90 -15.48
CA THR A 189 -0.82 -21.01 -14.84
C THR A 189 0.26 -21.54 -15.78
N THR A 190 -0.12 -22.39 -16.75
CA THR A 190 0.81 -22.95 -17.74
C THR A 190 1.10 -22.01 -18.90
N LEU A 191 0.44 -20.85 -18.98
CA LEU A 191 0.64 -19.87 -20.05
C LEU A 191 1.61 -18.78 -19.57
N PRO A 192 2.89 -18.78 -20.04
CA PRO A 192 3.86 -17.80 -19.58
C PRO A 192 3.44 -16.37 -19.89
N ALA A 193 2.77 -16.15 -21.04
CA ALA A 193 2.22 -14.85 -21.41
C ALA A 193 1.24 -14.33 -20.34
N TRP A 194 0.34 -15.17 -19.83
CA TRP A 194 -0.60 -14.79 -18.79
C TRP A 194 0.11 -14.39 -17.50
N THR A 195 1.02 -15.23 -17.01
CA THR A 195 1.70 -15.00 -15.74
C THR A 195 2.62 -13.78 -15.79
N THR A 196 3.27 -13.54 -16.92
CA THR A 196 4.12 -12.36 -17.14
C THR A 196 3.27 -11.09 -17.26
N THR A 197 2.17 -11.13 -18.01
CA THR A 197 1.23 -9.99 -18.10
C THR A 197 0.64 -9.66 -16.74
N LEU A 198 0.22 -10.65 -15.95
CA LEU A 198 -0.32 -10.43 -14.62
C LEU A 198 0.72 -9.81 -13.66
N ALA A 199 1.96 -10.31 -13.66
CA ALA A 199 3.03 -9.74 -12.85
C ALA A 199 3.40 -8.31 -13.28
N GLY A 200 3.40 -8.06 -14.59
CA GLY A 200 3.61 -6.73 -15.18
C GLY A 200 2.50 -5.75 -14.78
N PHE A 201 1.24 -6.19 -14.91
CA PHE A 201 0.06 -5.44 -14.50
C PHE A 201 0.08 -5.11 -13.00
N ALA A 202 0.39 -6.07 -12.13
CA ALA A 202 0.45 -5.86 -10.68
C ALA A 202 1.52 -4.82 -10.28
N ASN A 203 2.72 -4.88 -10.89
CA ASN A 203 3.75 -3.85 -10.68
C ASN A 203 3.34 -2.51 -11.28
N GLY A 204 2.75 -2.54 -12.47
CA GLY A 204 2.30 -1.37 -13.22
C GLY A 204 1.29 -0.56 -12.43
N ILE A 205 0.21 -1.20 -11.96
CA ILE A 205 -0.80 -0.55 -11.13
C ILE A 205 -0.18 0.17 -9.96
N ILE A 206 0.68 -0.48 -9.16
CA ILE A 206 1.25 0.17 -7.96
C ILE A 206 1.98 1.47 -8.34
N ILE A 207 2.85 1.43 -9.34
CA ILE A 207 3.62 2.61 -9.78
C ILE A 207 2.68 3.68 -10.34
N GLN A 208 1.75 3.30 -11.20
CA GLN A 208 0.84 4.23 -11.87
C GLN A 208 -0.14 4.85 -10.86
N SER A 209 -0.65 4.08 -9.91
CA SER A 209 -1.43 4.53 -8.75
C SER A 209 -0.71 5.60 -7.94
N PHE A 210 0.58 5.41 -7.64
CA PHE A 210 1.37 6.44 -6.94
C PHE A 210 1.49 7.73 -7.75
N ILE A 211 1.65 7.64 -9.07
CA ILE A 211 1.71 8.82 -9.95
C ILE A 211 0.34 9.53 -9.99
N LEU A 212 -0.74 8.76 -10.21
CA LEU A 212 -2.10 9.28 -10.32
C LEU A 212 -2.58 9.93 -9.02
N LYS A 213 -2.11 9.46 -7.85
CA LYS A 213 -2.42 10.07 -6.55
C LYS A 213 -2.02 11.55 -6.46
N HIS A 214 -1.02 11.97 -7.22
CA HIS A 214 -0.57 13.37 -7.24
C HIS A 214 -1.32 14.24 -8.26
N ILE A 215 -2.18 13.65 -9.09
CA ILE A 215 -2.96 14.36 -10.10
C ILE A 215 -4.32 14.75 -9.51
N PRO A 216 -4.81 15.98 -9.75
CA PRO A 216 -6.15 16.38 -9.32
C PRO A 216 -7.24 15.48 -9.90
N ARG A 217 -8.20 15.04 -9.06
CA ARG A 217 -9.28 14.10 -9.45
C ARG A 217 -10.08 14.54 -10.67
N ALA A 218 -10.27 15.84 -10.89
CA ALA A 218 -11.01 16.36 -12.03
C ALA A 218 -10.37 16.04 -13.39
N ILE A 219 -9.04 15.91 -13.44
CA ILE A 219 -8.27 15.65 -14.68
C ILE A 219 -7.97 14.15 -14.82
N LEU A 220 -8.12 13.40 -13.74
CA LEU A 220 -7.82 11.97 -13.65
C LEU A 220 -8.54 11.12 -14.72
N PRO A 221 -9.83 11.34 -15.05
CA PRO A 221 -10.50 10.59 -16.12
C PRO A 221 -9.90 10.80 -17.52
N LEU A 222 -9.23 11.94 -17.76
CA LEU A 222 -8.59 12.25 -19.03
C LEU A 222 -7.17 11.66 -19.13
N ILE A 223 -6.48 11.61 -18.00
CA ILE A 223 -5.08 11.18 -17.92
C ILE A 223 -4.96 9.67 -17.69
N ALA A 224 -5.81 9.07 -16.87
CA ALA A 224 -5.71 7.66 -16.52
C ALA A 224 -5.74 6.71 -17.73
N PRO A 225 -6.52 6.95 -18.81
CA PRO A 225 -6.45 6.12 -20.02
C PRO A 225 -5.08 6.10 -20.73
N LEU A 226 -4.24 7.12 -20.51
CA LEU A 226 -2.87 7.17 -21.04
C LEU A 226 -1.92 6.22 -20.31
N PHE A 227 -2.31 5.76 -19.12
CA PHE A 227 -1.58 4.78 -18.32
C PHE A 227 -1.94 3.33 -18.69
N ASN A 228 -2.63 3.10 -19.81
CA ASN A 228 -2.96 1.78 -20.33
C ASN A 228 -1.76 0.83 -20.24
N THR A 229 -1.89 -0.17 -19.37
CA THR A 229 -1.01 -1.33 -19.24
C THR A 229 -1.10 -2.24 -20.45
#